data_AF-A0A0F8ZBE5-F1
#
_entry.id   AF-A0A0F8ZBE5-F1
#
_cell.length_a   1.000
_cell.length_b   1.000
_cell.length_c   1.000
_cell.angle_alpha   90.00
_cell.angle_beta   90.00
_cell.angle_gamma   90.00
#
_symmetry.space_group_name_H-M   'P 1'
#
loop_
_entity.id
_entity.type
_entity.pdbx_description
1 polymer ?
#
loop_
_entity_poly.entity_id
_entity_poly.type
_entity_poly.pdbx_seq_one_letter_code
_entity_poly.pdbx_strand_id
1 'polypeptide(L)'
;MHSRCYKELERINMREFESGATRDTVEGKFDFEGFLSPAVLNRYAEYMNKHRTQADGNVRDSDNWQKGIPLDVYMKSGFRHFFSWWANHRHVDDVVKEDIEESLCALLFNVMGYLHEYLKDKAGEYNAVEIDGPESELYIPQIDDIVHLHFRINVEFPQIAPQLRTANYRGRVIEKIH
;
A
#
# COMPACT_ATOMS: atom_id res chain seq x y z
N MET A 1 -21.82 -3.14 47.31
CA MET A 1 -21.90 -2.98 45.84
C MET A 1 -20.52 -3.24 45.26
N HIS A 2 -20.19 -4.52 45.09
CA HIS A 2 -19.10 -5.00 44.24
C HIS A 2 -19.56 -4.89 42.79
N SER A 3 -18.79 -4.23 41.92
CA SER A 3 -18.61 -4.60 40.50
C SER A 3 -18.03 -3.43 39.71
N ARG A 4 -16.70 -3.31 39.73
CA ARG A 4 -15.89 -3.04 38.53
C ARG A 4 -14.41 -3.43 38.79
N CYS A 5 -14.24 -4.54 39.51
CA CYS A 5 -12.96 -5.22 39.73
C CYS A 5 -12.70 -6.22 38.58
N TYR A 6 -12.78 -5.73 37.35
CA TYR A 6 -12.29 -6.44 36.17
C TYR A 6 -11.51 -5.44 35.33
N LYS A 7 -10.43 -4.89 35.91
CA LYS A 7 -9.22 -4.74 35.09
C LYS A 7 -8.78 -6.16 34.83
N GLU A 8 -8.91 -6.56 33.58
CA GLU A 8 -8.45 -7.86 33.08
C GLU A 8 -7.12 -8.19 33.74
N LEU A 9 -7.09 -9.31 34.46
CA LEU A 9 -5.86 -10.03 34.70
C LEU A 9 -5.39 -10.50 33.33
N GLU A 10 -4.74 -9.61 32.56
CA GLU A 10 -3.79 -10.06 31.55
C GLU A 10 -2.89 -11.05 32.29
N ARG A 11 -2.96 -12.32 31.87
CA ARG A 11 -2.03 -13.32 32.38
C ARG A 11 -0.64 -12.85 31.95
N ILE A 12 0.08 -12.21 32.87
CA ILE A 12 1.47 -11.82 32.67
C ILE A 12 2.27 -13.11 32.52
N ASN A 13 2.39 -13.57 31.28
CA ASN A 13 3.19 -14.71 30.94
C ASN A 13 4.62 -14.18 30.80
N MET A 14 5.42 -14.36 31.85
CA MET A 14 6.83 -13.94 31.86
C MET A 14 7.68 -15.13 31.48
N ARG A 15 8.64 -14.91 30.58
CA ARG A 15 9.74 -15.84 30.35
C ARG A 15 10.76 -15.66 31.46
N GLU A 16 11.16 -16.75 32.09
CA GLU A 16 12.29 -16.79 33.01
C GLU A 16 13.50 -17.42 32.32
N PHE A 17 14.67 -16.87 32.57
CA PHE A 17 15.95 -17.40 32.09
C PHE A 17 16.69 -18.08 33.23
N GLU A 18 17.60 -19.00 32.92
CA GLU A 18 18.42 -19.69 33.94
C GLU A 18 19.22 -18.74 34.84
N SER A 19 19.49 -17.52 34.37
CA SER A 19 20.13 -16.45 35.15
C SER A 19 19.23 -15.81 36.22
N GLY A 20 17.94 -16.15 36.27
CA GLY A 20 16.92 -15.48 37.08
C GLY A 20 16.39 -14.18 36.46
N ALA A 21 16.84 -13.82 35.26
CA ALA A 21 16.24 -12.71 34.52
C ALA A 21 14.82 -13.08 34.09
N THR A 22 13.93 -12.09 34.02
CA THR A 22 12.56 -12.27 33.52
C THR A 22 12.28 -11.28 32.40
N ARG A 23 11.48 -11.70 31.40
CA ARG A 23 11.06 -10.83 30.29
C ARG A 23 9.66 -11.19 29.85
N ASP A 24 8.88 -10.18 29.51
CA ASP A 24 7.54 -10.37 28.96
C ASP A 24 7.55 -11.26 27.70
N THR A 25 6.41 -11.91 27.42
CA THR A 25 6.23 -12.74 26.22
C THR A 25 6.48 -11.95 24.94
N VAL A 26 6.74 -12.70 23.88
CA VAL A 26 6.87 -12.16 22.52
C VAL A 26 5.49 -12.09 21.83
N GLU A 27 4.44 -12.65 22.45
CA GLU A 27 3.11 -12.71 21.86
C GLU A 27 2.56 -11.29 21.61
N GLY A 28 2.15 -11.03 20.38
CA GLY A 28 1.68 -9.71 19.94
C GLY A 28 2.77 -8.66 19.65
N LYS A 29 4.06 -8.97 19.83
CA LYS A 29 5.16 -8.05 19.51
C LYS A 29 5.71 -8.28 18.11
N PHE A 30 6.04 -7.20 17.41
CA PHE A 30 6.70 -7.28 16.11
C PHE A 30 8.17 -7.70 16.27
N ASP A 31 8.57 -8.68 15.49
CA ASP A 31 9.96 -9.15 15.40
C ASP A 31 10.68 -8.42 14.27
N PHE A 32 11.11 -7.19 14.53
CA PHE A 32 11.81 -6.39 13.52
C PHE A 32 13.10 -7.05 13.01
N GLU A 33 13.77 -7.85 13.84
CA GLU A 33 15.00 -8.56 13.44
C GLU A 33 14.66 -9.70 12.46
N GLY A 34 13.60 -10.46 12.71
CA GLY A 34 13.11 -11.47 11.78
C GLY A 34 12.45 -10.89 10.51
N PHE A 35 11.92 -9.67 10.56
CA PHE A 35 11.21 -9.05 9.42
C PHE A 35 12.11 -8.22 8.49
N LEU A 36 13.26 -7.76 8.96
CA LEU A 36 14.12 -6.84 8.24
C LEU A 36 15.52 -7.42 8.07
N SER A 37 16.07 -7.31 6.87
CA SER A 37 17.46 -7.71 6.60
C SER A 37 18.41 -6.53 6.87
N PRO A 38 19.40 -6.66 7.78
CA PRO A 38 20.40 -5.61 8.03
C PRO A 38 21.18 -5.22 6.77
N ALA A 39 21.47 -6.18 5.88
CA ALA A 39 22.18 -5.93 4.63
C ALA A 39 21.36 -5.06 3.67
N VAL A 40 20.05 -5.34 3.54
CA VAL A 40 19.13 -4.55 2.71
C VAL A 40 18.99 -3.13 3.28
N LEU A 41 18.86 -2.99 4.60
CA LEU A 41 18.77 -1.68 5.26
C LEU A 41 20.04 -0.85 5.07
N ASN A 42 21.23 -1.46 5.16
CA ASN A 42 22.49 -0.76 4.91
C ASN A 42 22.57 -0.27 3.46
N ARG A 43 22.25 -1.13 2.48
CA ARG A 43 22.26 -0.74 1.06
C ARG A 43 21.26 0.38 0.76
N TYR A 44 20.09 0.35 1.40
CA TYR A 44 19.10 1.40 1.29
C TYR A 44 19.58 2.71 1.95
N ALA A 45 20.28 2.65 3.08
CA ALA A 45 20.87 3.83 3.72
C ALA A 45 21.96 4.48 2.83
N GLU A 46 22.78 3.67 2.16
CA GLU A 46 23.75 4.14 1.17
C GLU A 46 23.06 4.84 -0.01
N TYR A 47 21.97 4.26 -0.52
CA TYR A 47 21.12 4.89 -1.53
C TYR A 47 20.60 6.25 -1.06
N MET A 48 20.03 6.33 0.15
CA MET A 48 19.50 7.57 0.70
C MET A 48 20.58 8.64 0.91
N ASN A 49 21.76 8.24 1.40
CA ASN A 49 22.88 9.14 1.60
C ASN A 49 23.46 9.66 0.27
N LYS A 50 23.41 8.87 -0.81
CA LYS A 50 23.77 9.31 -2.16
C LYS A 50 22.78 10.37 -2.68
N HIS A 51 21.47 10.14 -2.50
CA HIS A 51 20.41 10.97 -3.11
C HIS A 51 20.01 12.21 -2.32
N ARG A 52 20.54 12.40 -1.11
CA ARG A 52 20.36 13.68 -0.38
C ARG A 52 21.24 14.81 -0.90
N THR A 53 22.26 14.51 -1.71
CA THR A 53 23.09 15.52 -2.38
C THR A 53 22.44 15.91 -3.71
N GLN A 54 22.16 17.20 -3.86
CA GLN A 54 21.51 17.77 -5.02
C GLN A 54 22.51 18.05 -6.15
N ALA A 55 22.01 18.31 -7.35
CA ALA A 55 22.84 18.64 -8.52
C ALA A 55 23.66 19.95 -8.34
N ASP A 56 23.20 20.85 -7.47
CA ASP A 56 23.90 22.08 -7.09
C ASP A 56 24.92 21.86 -5.95
N GLY A 57 25.08 20.61 -5.48
CA GLY A 57 25.96 20.25 -4.38
C GLY A 57 25.38 20.46 -2.98
N ASN A 58 24.17 21.03 -2.86
CA ASN A 58 23.52 21.19 -1.56
C ASN A 58 23.09 19.83 -1.00
N VAL A 59 23.24 19.66 0.32
CA VAL A 59 22.89 18.42 1.02
C VAL A 59 21.62 18.66 1.82
N ARG A 60 20.57 17.89 1.53
CA ARG A 60 19.33 17.90 2.30
C ARG A 60 19.49 17.10 3.59
N ASP A 61 18.71 17.46 4.60
CA ASP A 61 18.53 16.62 5.78
C ASP A 61 18.01 15.24 5.37
N SER A 62 18.44 14.21 6.09
CA SER A 62 18.17 12.81 5.74
C SER A 62 16.68 12.45 5.75
N ASP A 63 15.88 13.18 6.52
CA ASP A 63 14.44 13.03 6.68
C ASP A 63 13.63 13.99 5.79
N ASN A 64 14.27 14.76 4.91
CA ASN A 64 13.59 15.77 4.09
C ASN A 64 12.41 15.20 3.27
N TRP A 65 12.45 13.92 2.91
CA TRP A 65 11.37 13.23 2.19
C TRP A 65 10.07 13.09 3.01
N GLN A 66 10.14 13.14 4.35
CA GLN A 66 8.98 13.08 5.25
C GLN A 66 8.18 14.39 5.27
N LYS A 67 8.72 15.47 4.68
CA LYS A 67 7.97 16.71 4.43
C LYS A 67 6.81 16.51 3.44
N GLY A 68 6.82 15.40 2.72
CA GLY A 68 5.76 14.97 1.82
C GLY A 68 6.03 15.27 0.35
N ILE A 69 5.53 14.38 -0.50
CA ILE A 69 5.50 14.48 -1.96
C ILE A 69 4.10 14.01 -2.39
N PRO A 70 3.48 14.61 -3.43
CA PRO A 70 2.17 14.17 -3.92
C PRO A 70 2.13 12.67 -4.25
N LEU A 71 1.00 12.01 -3.94
CA LEU A 71 0.84 10.57 -4.11
C LEU A 71 1.00 10.12 -5.57
N ASP A 72 0.53 10.94 -6.52
CA ASP A 72 0.65 10.64 -7.96
C ASP A 72 2.11 10.69 -8.45
N VAL A 73 2.94 11.56 -7.87
CA VAL A 73 4.38 11.65 -8.12
C VAL A 73 5.08 10.38 -7.63
N TYR A 74 4.74 9.90 -6.42
CA TYR A 74 5.23 8.61 -5.93
C TYR A 74 4.83 7.46 -6.85
N MET A 75 3.58 7.42 -7.34
CA MET A 75 3.12 6.36 -8.25
C MET A 75 3.85 6.40 -9.60
N LYS A 76 3.95 7.58 -10.23
CA LYS A 76 4.66 7.75 -11.51
C LYS A 76 6.14 7.40 -11.39
N SER A 77 6.79 7.78 -10.29
CA SER A 77 8.20 7.47 -10.07
C SER A 77 8.42 6.00 -9.69
N GLY A 78 7.60 5.45 -8.81
CA GLY A 78 7.61 4.04 -8.46
C GLY A 78 7.46 3.14 -9.69
N PHE A 79 6.55 3.47 -10.62
CA PHE A 79 6.38 2.70 -11.85
C PHE A 79 7.63 2.67 -12.74
N ARG A 80 8.37 3.79 -12.84
CA ARG A 80 9.63 3.82 -13.60
C ARG A 80 10.69 2.89 -12.99
N HIS A 81 10.87 2.94 -11.68
CA HIS A 81 11.84 2.07 -11.01
C HIS A 81 11.41 0.60 -10.97
N PHE A 82 10.11 0.34 -10.92
CA PHE A 82 9.57 -1.01 -11.14
C PHE A 82 9.88 -1.51 -12.54
N PHE A 83 9.69 -0.70 -13.59
CA PHE A 83 10.09 -1.05 -14.94
C PHE A 83 11.61 -1.30 -15.05
N SER A 84 12.44 -0.46 -14.44
CA SER A 84 13.90 -0.67 -14.35
C SER A 84 14.26 -2.01 -13.71
N TRP A 85 13.65 -2.32 -12.56
CA TRP A 85 13.86 -3.58 -11.87
C TRP A 85 13.41 -4.77 -12.74
N TRP A 86 12.24 -4.68 -13.37
CA TRP A 86 11.72 -5.73 -14.24
C TRP A 86 12.62 -5.97 -15.45
N ALA A 87 13.11 -4.92 -16.10
CA ALA A 87 14.07 -5.02 -17.21
C ALA A 87 15.37 -5.70 -16.79
N ASN A 88 15.96 -5.29 -15.66
CA ASN A 88 17.15 -5.93 -15.08
C ASN A 88 16.91 -7.41 -14.78
N HIS A 89 15.76 -7.76 -14.19
CA HIS A 89 15.39 -9.15 -13.90
C HIS A 89 15.26 -10.01 -15.17
N ARG A 90 14.87 -9.41 -16.30
CA ARG A 90 14.75 -10.08 -17.59
C ARG A 90 16.03 -10.04 -18.43
N HIS A 91 17.12 -9.46 -17.92
CA HIS A 91 18.39 -9.29 -18.64
C HIS A 91 18.21 -8.53 -19.97
N VAL A 92 17.33 -7.53 -19.96
CA VAL A 92 17.14 -6.55 -21.05
C VAL A 92 17.53 -5.17 -20.55
N ASP A 93 18.63 -5.11 -19.81
CA ASP A 93 19.12 -3.91 -19.13
C ASP A 93 19.54 -2.80 -20.10
N ASP A 94 19.68 -3.08 -21.40
CA ASP A 94 19.95 -2.08 -22.45
C ASP A 94 18.83 -1.03 -22.62
N VAL A 95 17.60 -1.36 -22.20
CA VAL A 95 16.45 -0.43 -22.26
C VAL A 95 16.35 0.48 -21.04
N VAL A 96 17.21 0.30 -20.03
CA VAL A 96 17.21 1.05 -18.77
C VAL A 96 18.63 1.50 -18.41
N LYS A 97 18.76 2.48 -17.52
CA LYS A 97 20.09 3.00 -17.10
C LYS A 97 20.48 2.62 -15.68
N GLU A 98 19.48 2.28 -14.87
CA GLU A 98 19.64 1.96 -13.47
C GLU A 98 19.96 0.48 -13.32
N ASP A 99 20.92 0.15 -12.45
CA ASP A 99 21.15 -1.23 -12.05
C ASP A 99 20.02 -1.75 -11.15
N ILE A 100 20.03 -3.06 -10.89
CA ILE A 100 18.98 -3.73 -10.14
C ILE A 100 18.87 -3.24 -8.68
N GLU A 101 19.99 -2.92 -8.01
CA GLU A 101 19.98 -2.48 -6.62
C GLU A 101 19.44 -1.05 -6.49
N GLU A 102 19.84 -0.17 -7.41
CA GLU A 102 19.36 1.19 -7.49
C GLU A 102 17.85 1.22 -7.77
N SER A 103 17.40 0.38 -8.72
CA SER A 103 15.99 0.24 -9.06
C SER A 103 15.15 -0.21 -7.85
N LEU A 104 15.64 -1.22 -7.11
CA LEU A 104 14.98 -1.73 -5.91
C LEU A 104 14.93 -0.69 -4.79
N CYS A 105 16.05 0.00 -4.51
CA CYS A 105 16.09 1.04 -3.48
C CYS A 105 15.19 2.23 -3.82
N ALA A 106 15.19 2.66 -5.09
CA ALA A 106 14.35 3.76 -5.55
C ALA A 106 12.86 3.39 -5.52
N LEU A 107 12.50 2.14 -5.86
CA LEU A 107 11.12 1.66 -5.69
C LEU A 107 10.71 1.64 -4.21
N LEU A 108 11.59 1.14 -3.33
CA LEU A 108 11.35 1.12 -1.89
C LEU A 108 11.16 2.54 -1.32
N PHE A 109 11.95 3.51 -1.76
CA PHE A 109 11.77 4.93 -1.40
C PHE A 109 10.35 5.43 -1.73
N ASN A 110 9.86 5.14 -2.93
CA ASN A 110 8.53 5.56 -3.36
C ASN A 110 7.41 4.87 -2.57
N VAL A 111 7.56 3.58 -2.28
CA VAL A 111 6.61 2.82 -1.45
C VAL A 111 6.54 3.39 -0.03
N MET A 112 7.69 3.64 0.59
CA MET A 112 7.74 4.19 1.95
C MET A 112 7.23 5.63 2.01
N GLY A 113 7.57 6.46 1.04
CA GLY A 113 7.05 7.83 0.91
C GLY A 113 5.53 7.86 0.77
N TYR A 114 4.98 7.05 -0.15
CA TYR A 114 3.54 6.93 -0.32
C TYR A 114 2.86 6.47 0.96
N LEU A 115 3.36 5.39 1.59
CA LEU A 115 2.77 4.85 2.82
C LEU A 115 2.85 5.86 3.97
N HIS A 116 3.95 6.62 4.07
CA HIS A 116 4.12 7.65 5.08
C HIS A 116 3.03 8.73 4.97
N GLU A 117 2.78 9.25 3.76
CA GLU A 117 1.71 10.23 3.54
C GLU A 117 0.31 9.66 3.75
N TYR A 118 0.07 8.41 3.29
CA TYR A 118 -1.19 7.72 3.52
C TYR A 118 -1.49 7.51 5.02
N LEU A 119 -0.48 7.18 5.82
CA LEU A 119 -0.63 7.01 7.26
C LEU A 119 -0.83 8.34 7.99
N LYS A 120 -0.17 9.43 7.54
CA LYS A 120 -0.42 10.79 8.05
C LYS A 120 -1.85 11.23 7.79
N ASP A 121 -2.39 10.92 6.62
CA ASP A 121 -3.80 11.17 6.31
C ASP A 121 -4.75 10.40 7.21
N LYS A 122 -4.50 9.11 7.41
CA LYS A 122 -5.26 8.30 8.36
C LYS A 122 -5.18 8.84 9.81
N ALA A 123 -4.08 9.50 10.19
CA ALA A 123 -3.90 10.11 11.50
C ALA A 123 -4.53 11.51 11.64
N GLY A 124 -5.05 12.09 10.55
CA GLY A 124 -5.59 13.46 10.54
C GLY A 124 -4.51 14.55 10.46
N GLU A 125 -3.28 14.19 10.10
CA GLU A 125 -2.12 15.08 10.01
C GLU A 125 -1.81 15.48 8.56
N TYR A 126 -2.71 15.21 7.61
CA TYR A 126 -2.48 15.49 6.20
C TYR A 126 -2.49 17.00 5.94
N ASN A 127 -1.31 17.50 5.54
CA ASN A 127 -1.19 18.82 4.96
C ASN A 127 -1.44 18.68 3.47
N ALA A 128 -2.67 18.98 3.04
CA ALA A 128 -3.09 18.92 1.66
C ALA A 128 -2.08 19.62 0.73
N VAL A 129 -1.37 18.83 -0.07
CA VAL A 129 -0.97 19.24 -1.41
C VAL A 129 -1.75 18.30 -2.29
N GLU A 130 -2.80 18.87 -2.90
CA GLU A 130 -3.85 18.25 -3.71
C GLU A 130 -3.51 16.84 -4.23
N ILE A 131 -4.44 15.89 -4.02
CA ILE A 131 -4.47 14.64 -4.79
C ILE A 131 -4.83 15.02 -6.23
N ASP A 132 -3.90 15.66 -6.95
CA ASP A 132 -3.99 16.02 -8.37
C ASP A 132 -3.74 14.79 -9.26
N GLY A 133 -4.31 13.66 -8.86
CA GLY A 133 -4.56 12.58 -9.81
C GLY A 133 -5.77 12.97 -10.64
N PRO A 134 -5.83 12.67 -11.95
CA PRO A 134 -7.10 12.75 -12.65
C PRO A 134 -8.09 11.91 -11.84
N GLU A 135 -9.26 12.47 -11.49
CA GLU A 135 -10.36 11.65 -11.00
C GLU A 135 -10.47 10.48 -11.96
N SER A 136 -10.22 9.27 -11.47
CA SER A 136 -10.48 8.10 -12.28
C SER A 136 -12.00 8.07 -12.42
N GLU A 137 -12.51 8.60 -13.52
CA GLU A 137 -13.80 8.22 -14.08
C GLU A 137 -13.73 6.76 -14.52
N LEU A 138 -13.37 5.86 -13.59
CA LEU A 138 -13.59 4.45 -13.76
C LEU A 138 -15.09 4.27 -13.54
N TYR A 139 -15.86 4.51 -14.59
CA TYR A 139 -17.26 4.16 -14.65
C TYR A 139 -17.35 2.65 -14.39
N ILE A 140 -17.72 2.30 -13.16
CA ILE A 140 -18.20 0.96 -12.83
C ILE A 140 -19.68 0.99 -13.24
N PRO A 141 -20.07 0.44 -14.40
CA PRO A 141 -21.49 0.33 -14.72
C PRO A 141 -22.17 -0.36 -13.55
N GLN A 142 -23.26 0.24 -13.05
CA GLN A 142 -24.11 -0.48 -12.11
C GLN A 142 -24.61 -1.74 -12.82
N ILE A 143 -24.92 -2.81 -12.08
CA ILE A 143 -25.38 -4.09 -12.66
C ILE A 143 -26.55 -3.89 -13.64
N ASP A 144 -27.32 -2.82 -13.49
CA ASP A 144 -28.44 -2.44 -14.36
C ASP A 144 -28.00 -1.91 -15.74
N ASP A 145 -26.77 -1.41 -15.89
CA ASP A 145 -26.22 -0.90 -17.16
C ASP A 145 -25.70 -2.01 -18.08
N ILE A 146 -25.49 -3.23 -17.55
CA ILE A 146 -25.06 -4.41 -18.33
C ILE A 146 -26.17 -4.86 -19.31
N VAL A 147 -27.44 -4.54 -19.01
CA VAL A 147 -28.58 -4.93 -19.85
C VAL A 147 -28.65 -4.07 -21.13
N HIS A 148 -28.08 -2.87 -21.13
CA HIS A 148 -28.10 -1.97 -22.28
C HIS A 148 -26.90 -2.09 -23.23
N LEU A 149 -25.83 -2.79 -22.83
CA LEU A 149 -24.66 -3.01 -23.70
C LEU A 149 -24.88 -4.09 -24.78
N HIS A 150 -26.05 -4.73 -24.81
CA HIS A 150 -26.38 -5.80 -25.77
C HIS A 150 -27.06 -5.35 -27.09
N PHE A 151 -27.21 -4.05 -27.36
CA PHE A 151 -27.89 -3.58 -28.59
C PHE A 151 -27.07 -2.71 -29.55
N ARG A 152 -25.73 -2.67 -29.43
CA ARG A 152 -24.86 -1.98 -30.41
C ARG A 152 -23.59 -2.73 -30.81
N ILE A 153 -23.64 -4.05 -30.82
CA ILE A 153 -22.65 -4.84 -31.56
C ILE A 153 -23.42 -5.78 -32.47
N ASN A 154 -23.45 -5.48 -33.78
CA ASN A 154 -23.81 -6.45 -34.80
C ASN A 154 -22.73 -7.52 -34.82
N VAL A 155 -22.85 -8.49 -33.92
CA VAL A 155 -22.18 -9.78 -34.02
C VAL A 155 -23.30 -10.78 -34.23
N GLU A 156 -23.40 -11.33 -35.45
CA GLU A 156 -24.24 -12.48 -35.69
C GLU A 156 -23.71 -13.65 -34.85
N PHE A 157 -24.43 -13.98 -33.78
CA PHE A 157 -24.21 -15.23 -33.05
C PHE A 157 -25.17 -16.29 -33.61
N PRO A 158 -24.68 -17.49 -33.98
CA PRO A 158 -25.54 -18.59 -34.41
C PRO A 158 -26.43 -19.04 -33.25
N GLN A 159 -27.72 -19.21 -33.55
CA GLN A 159 -28.78 -19.49 -32.59
C GLN A 159 -28.50 -20.76 -31.77
N ILE A 160 -28.43 -20.61 -30.44
CA ILE A 160 -28.67 -21.71 -29.51
C ILE A 160 -29.74 -21.23 -28.52
N ALA A 161 -30.86 -21.94 -28.51
CA ALA A 161 -32.11 -21.59 -27.82
C ALA A 161 -32.02 -21.59 -26.28
N PRO A 162 -32.90 -20.85 -25.57
CA PRO A 162 -32.81 -20.63 -24.13
C PRO A 162 -33.62 -21.66 -23.31
N GLN A 163 -33.13 -22.01 -22.12
CA GLN A 163 -33.91 -22.66 -21.06
C GLN A 163 -33.84 -21.80 -19.79
N LEU A 164 -35.02 -21.42 -19.30
CA LEU A 164 -35.33 -20.47 -18.23
C LEU A 164 -34.88 -20.91 -16.83
N ARG A 165 -34.63 -19.94 -15.92
CA ARG A 165 -35.40 -19.81 -14.66
C ARG A 165 -35.11 -18.51 -13.90
N THR A 166 -36.19 -17.79 -13.60
CA THR A 166 -36.30 -16.64 -12.70
C THR A 166 -36.11 -17.04 -11.23
N ALA A 167 -35.39 -16.24 -10.45
CA ALA A 167 -35.48 -16.26 -8.98
C ALA A 167 -35.58 -14.81 -8.45
N ASN A 168 -36.73 -14.54 -7.83
CA ASN A 168 -37.05 -13.29 -7.13
C ASN A 168 -36.23 -13.15 -5.84
N TYR A 169 -35.76 -11.94 -5.50
CA TYR A 169 -35.58 -11.56 -4.10
C TYR A 169 -36.18 -10.19 -3.83
N ARG A 170 -37.21 -10.19 -2.97
CA ARG A 170 -37.95 -9.03 -2.47
C ARG A 170 -37.18 -8.38 -1.32
N GLY A 171 -37.35 -7.06 -1.19
CA GLY A 171 -36.58 -6.19 -0.31
C GLY A 171 -36.87 -6.27 1.19
N ARG A 172 -36.16 -5.41 1.93
CA ARG A 172 -36.61 -4.83 3.20
C ARG A 172 -35.96 -3.46 3.38
N VAL A 173 -36.79 -2.41 3.28
CA VAL A 173 -36.46 -1.03 3.67
C VAL A 173 -36.69 -0.92 5.18
N ILE A 174 -35.73 -0.36 5.91
CA ILE A 174 -35.89 0.01 7.31
C ILE A 174 -36.20 1.51 7.33
N GLU A 175 -37.42 1.86 7.74
CA GLU A 175 -37.88 3.25 7.89
C GLU A 175 -37.21 3.94 9.09
N LYS A 176 -36.91 5.23 8.91
CA LYS A 176 -36.43 6.14 9.96
C LYS A 176 -37.60 6.64 10.80
N ILE A 177 -37.34 6.62 12.11
CA ILE A 177 -38.09 7.24 13.21
C ILE A 177 -38.31 8.74 12.94
N HIS A 178 -39.54 9.23 13.13
CA HIS A 178 -39.92 10.42 13.92
C HIS A 178 -41.30 10.17 14.53
#